data_AF-A0A9X9X3U1-F1
#
_entry.id   AF-A0A9X9X3U1-F1
#
_cell.length_a   1.000
_cell.length_b   1.000
_cell.length_c   1.000
_cell.angle_alpha   90.00
_cell.angle_beta   90.00
_cell.angle_gamma   90.00
#
_symmetry.space_group_name_H-M   'P 1'
#
loop_
_entity.id
_entity.type
_entity.pdbx_description
1 polymer ?
#
loop_
_entity_poly.entity_id
_entity_poly.type
_entity_poly.pdbx_seq_one_letter_code
_entity_poly.pdbx_strand_id
1 'polypeptide(L)'
;MRDLVFVLLIAGPALADGGEPVARVTTDSREYCTELAERLATLPASRAEPARSIAEEGLRLCETGYPRLGVAKLRRAIRVARPGE
;
A
#
# COMPACT_ATOMS: atom_id res chain seq x y z
N MET A 1 -8.73 -61.03 -16.04
CA MET A 1 -9.93 -60.41 -15.44
C MET A 1 -9.49 -59.07 -14.86
N ARG A 2 -9.89 -57.98 -15.54
CA ARG A 2 -9.91 -56.58 -15.08
C ARG A 2 -8.58 -55.84 -14.98
N ASP A 3 -8.13 -55.44 -16.16
CA ASP A 3 -7.98 -54.03 -16.56
C ASP A 3 -7.91 -53.02 -15.40
N LEU A 4 -6.74 -52.41 -15.22
CA LEU A 4 -6.65 -51.06 -14.65
C LEU A 4 -5.82 -50.20 -15.60
N VAL A 5 -6.60 -49.67 -16.52
CA VAL A 5 -6.36 -48.62 -17.51
C VAL A 5 -5.36 -47.58 -17.03
N PHE A 6 -4.31 -47.44 -17.84
CA PHE A 6 -3.32 -46.37 -17.83
C PHE A 6 -4.02 -45.04 -18.10
N VAL A 7 -4.50 -44.35 -17.05
CA VAL A 7 -5.13 -43.03 -17.19
C VAL A 7 -4.04 -41.96 -17.33
N LEU A 8 -3.78 -41.65 -18.59
CA LEU A 8 -3.08 -40.47 -19.07
C LEU A 8 -3.83 -39.20 -18.59
N LEU A 9 -3.46 -38.65 -17.43
CA LEU A 9 -3.94 -37.33 -17.02
C LEU A 9 -3.07 -36.25 -17.66
N ILE A 10 -3.60 -35.79 -18.77
CA ILE A 10 -3.10 -34.75 -19.67
C ILE A 10 -2.89 -33.47 -18.85
N ALA A 11 -1.66 -32.95 -18.93
CA ALA A 11 -1.27 -31.65 -18.42
C ALA A 11 -2.21 -30.56 -18.99
N GLY A 12 -3.08 -30.01 -18.15
CA GLY A 12 -3.79 -28.78 -18.47
C GLY A 12 -2.82 -27.61 -18.36
N PRO A 13 -2.67 -26.74 -19.38
CA PRO A 13 -1.97 -25.50 -19.17
C PRO A 13 -2.86 -24.67 -18.25
N ALA A 14 -2.36 -24.40 -17.05
CA ALA A 14 -2.87 -23.30 -16.26
C ALA A 14 -2.68 -22.05 -17.14
N LEU A 15 -3.75 -21.60 -17.78
CA LEU A 15 -3.85 -20.24 -18.29
C LEU A 15 -3.75 -19.36 -17.05
N ALA A 16 -2.51 -18.98 -16.71
CA ALA A 16 -2.26 -17.84 -15.87
C ALA A 16 -2.91 -16.67 -16.59
N ASP A 17 -4.09 -16.28 -16.11
CA ASP A 17 -4.74 -15.03 -16.45
C ASP A 17 -3.73 -13.93 -16.08
N GLY A 18 -2.95 -13.53 -17.08
CA GLY A 18 -2.04 -12.42 -17.02
C GLY A 18 -2.86 -11.14 -17.03
N GLY A 19 -3.70 -10.96 -16.00
CA GLY A 19 -4.33 -9.70 -15.70
C GLY A 19 -3.22 -8.66 -15.66
N GLU A 20 -3.19 -7.79 -16.66
CA GLU A 20 -2.22 -6.71 -16.75
C GLU A 20 -2.13 -6.05 -15.38
N PRO A 21 -0.92 -5.80 -14.85
CA PRO A 21 -0.79 -5.08 -13.60
C PRO A 21 -1.46 -3.73 -13.82
N VAL A 22 -2.68 -3.57 -13.30
CA VAL A 22 -3.42 -2.32 -13.32
C VAL A 22 -2.46 -1.30 -12.75
N ALA A 23 -1.98 -0.40 -13.61
CA ALA A 23 -1.01 0.60 -13.24
C ALA A 23 -1.60 1.39 -12.08
N ARG A 24 -1.20 1.05 -10.85
CA ARG A 24 -1.63 1.80 -9.67
C ARG A 24 -1.04 3.17 -9.85
N VAL A 25 -1.89 4.14 -10.11
CA VAL A 25 -1.52 5.55 -10.09
C VAL A 25 -1.07 5.85 -8.67
N THR A 26 0.25 5.79 -8.46
CA THR A 26 0.88 6.26 -7.25
C THR A 26 1.19 7.73 -7.48
N THR A 27 0.33 8.60 -6.95
CA THR A 27 0.63 10.04 -6.93
C THR A 27 1.85 10.24 -6.04
N ASP A 28 3.02 10.32 -6.66
CA ASP A 28 4.32 10.35 -6.01
C ASP A 28 4.92 11.75 -6.08
N SER A 29 4.18 12.75 -5.59
CA SER A 29 4.58 14.14 -5.66
C SER A 29 4.71 14.76 -4.26
N ARG A 30 5.47 15.84 -4.16
CA ARG A 30 5.61 16.58 -2.90
C ARG A 30 4.28 17.21 -2.49
N GLU A 31 3.51 17.69 -3.44
CA GLU A 31 2.18 18.27 -3.25
C GLU A 31 1.24 17.26 -2.59
N TYR A 32 1.30 15.99 -3.02
CA TYR A 32 0.48 14.94 -2.43
C TYR A 32 0.91 14.59 -0.99
N CYS A 33 2.19 14.74 -0.65
CA CYS A 33 2.61 14.65 0.75
C CYS A 33 1.96 15.74 1.62
N THR A 34 1.91 16.98 1.12
CA THR A 34 1.25 18.10 1.82
C THR A 34 -0.23 17.79 2.04
N GLU A 35 -0.94 17.33 1.01
CA GLU A 35 -2.34 16.91 1.16
C GLU A 35 -2.53 15.83 2.23
N LEU A 36 -1.64 14.83 2.28
CA LEU A 36 -1.73 13.78 3.30
C LEU A 36 -1.44 14.31 4.70
N ALA A 37 -0.52 15.26 4.85
CA ALA A 37 -0.22 15.89 6.12
C ALA A 37 -1.41 16.72 6.64
N GLU A 38 -2.06 17.48 5.76
CA GLU A 38 -3.29 18.21 6.08
C GLU A 38 -4.41 17.26 6.49
N ARG A 39 -4.61 16.16 5.74
CA ARG A 39 -5.60 15.13 6.09
C ARG A 39 -5.31 14.52 7.46
N LEU A 40 -4.05 14.20 7.74
CA LEU A 40 -3.64 13.69 9.05
C LEU A 40 -3.98 14.69 10.16
N ALA A 41 -3.70 15.98 9.97
CA ALA A 41 -3.95 17.02 10.97
C ALA A 41 -5.43 17.14 11.38
N THR A 42 -6.36 16.67 10.55
CA THR A 42 -7.80 16.61 10.91
C THR A 42 -8.17 15.46 11.84
N LEU A 43 -7.27 14.49 12.06
CA LEU A 43 -7.54 13.32 12.89
C LEU A 43 -7.25 13.59 14.38
N PRO A 44 -8.08 13.05 15.29
CA PRO A 44 -7.98 13.31 16.72
C PRO A 44 -6.67 12.79 17.33
N ALA A 45 -6.18 11.64 16.86
CA ALA A 45 -4.93 11.04 17.34
C ALA A 45 -3.69 11.42 16.49
N SER A 46 -3.78 12.46 15.66
CA SER A 46 -2.69 12.88 14.76
C SER A 46 -1.40 13.27 15.50
N ARG A 47 -1.53 13.83 16.71
CA ARG A 47 -0.40 14.23 17.57
C ARG A 47 0.01 13.15 18.57
N ALA A 48 -0.74 12.06 18.66
CA ALA A 48 -0.41 10.95 19.55
C ALA A 48 0.65 10.05 18.93
N GLU A 49 1.47 9.42 19.77
CA GLU A 49 2.35 8.36 19.30
C GLU A 49 1.55 7.06 19.04
N PRO A 50 1.90 6.27 18.00
CA PRO A 50 3.04 6.46 17.10
C PRO A 50 2.71 7.27 15.82
N ALA A 51 1.50 7.83 15.70
CA ALA A 51 1.09 8.54 14.48
C ALA A 51 1.99 9.75 14.20
N ARG A 52 2.33 10.52 15.23
CA ARG A 52 3.18 11.71 15.12
C ARG A 52 4.57 11.38 14.57
N SER A 53 5.31 10.47 15.21
CA SER A 53 6.67 10.10 14.76
C SER A 53 6.69 9.49 13.36
N ILE A 54 5.70 8.67 12.99
CA ILE A 54 5.57 8.12 11.63
C ILE A 54 5.35 9.24 10.61
N ALA A 55 4.54 10.25 10.96
CA ALA A 55 4.26 11.39 10.09
C ALA A 55 5.48 12.30 9.89
N GLU A 56 6.20 12.61 10.97
CA GLU A 56 7.44 13.41 10.93
C GLU A 56 8.48 12.78 10.01
N GLU A 57 8.65 11.46 10.09
CA GLU A 57 9.56 10.74 9.19
C GLU A 57 9.04 10.73 7.74
N GLY A 58 7.72 10.58 7.55
CA GLY A 58 7.09 10.67 6.23
C GLY A 58 7.31 12.02 5.56
N LEU A 59 7.15 13.12 6.31
CA LEU A 59 7.41 14.48 5.84
C LEU A 59 8.88 14.68 5.46
N ARG A 60 9.81 14.26 6.32
CA ARG A 60 11.25 14.34 6.06
C ARG A 60 11.64 13.62 4.76
N LEU A 61 11.04 12.46 4.49
CA LEU A 61 11.27 11.73 3.24
C LEU A 61 10.78 12.50 2.02
N CYS A 62 9.61 13.14 2.09
CA CYS A 62 9.12 13.99 1.00
C CYS A 62 10.02 15.23 0.76
N GLU A 63 10.54 15.83 1.84
CA GLU A 63 11.45 16.98 1.77
C GLU A 63 12.82 16.62 1.19
N THR A 64 13.30 15.40 1.46
CA THR A 64 14.62 14.91 1.01
C THR A 64 14.62 14.24 -0.37
N GLY A 65 13.46 14.22 -1.06
CA GLY A 65 13.37 13.72 -2.44
C GLY A 65 12.90 12.27 -2.56
N TYR A 66 12.30 11.70 -1.51
CA TYR A 66 11.72 10.35 -1.50
C TYR A 66 10.18 10.38 -1.35
N PRO A 67 9.44 11.01 -2.28
CA PRO A 67 7.99 11.20 -2.14
C PRO A 67 7.23 9.88 -2.05
N ARG A 68 7.64 8.83 -2.78
CA ARG A 68 7.04 7.48 -2.70
C ARG A 68 7.02 6.93 -1.28
N LEU A 69 8.17 6.97 -0.61
CA LEU A 69 8.31 6.43 0.74
C LEU A 69 7.62 7.33 1.76
N GLY A 70 7.71 8.65 1.58
CA GLY A 70 7.03 9.63 2.41
C GLY A 70 5.51 9.46 2.37
N VAL A 71 4.91 9.36 1.17
CA VAL A 71 3.49 9.06 0.96
C VAL A 71 3.07 7.76 1.65
N ALA A 72 3.88 6.70 1.52
CA ALA A 72 3.59 5.43 2.18
C ALA A 72 3.56 5.55 3.71
N LYS A 73 4.50 6.29 4.30
CA LYS A 73 4.52 6.57 5.74
C LYS A 73 3.37 7.48 6.18
N LEU A 74 3.06 8.55 5.45
CA LEU A 74 1.95 9.44 5.78
C LEU A 74 0.61 8.71 5.75
N ARG A 75 0.38 7.86 4.74
CA ARG A 75 -0.79 6.97 4.70
C ARG A 75 -0.85 6.03 5.90
N ARG A 76 0.30 5.54 6.39
CA ARG A 76 0.37 4.73 7.61
C ARG A 76 0.04 5.54 8.85
N ALA A 77 0.58 6.75 8.99
CA ALA A 77 0.27 7.64 10.11
C ALA A 77 -1.24 7.92 10.18
N ILE A 78 -1.89 8.20 9.04
CA ILE A 78 -3.35 8.37 8.94
C ILE A 78 -4.09 7.15 9.46
N ARG A 79 -3.68 5.92 9.09
CA ARG A 79 -4.33 4.70 9.59
C ARG A 79 -4.19 4.54 11.10
N VAL A 80 -3.04 4.88 11.65
CA VAL A 80 -2.79 4.83 13.11
C VAL A 80 -3.60 5.90 13.84
N ALA A 81 -3.76 7.09 13.25
CA ALA A 81 -4.46 8.21 13.87
C ALA A 81 -5.99 8.13 13.74
N ARG A 82 -6.51 7.20 12.94
CA ARG A 82 -7.96 6.97 12.85
C ARG A 82 -8.44 6.32 14.14
N PRO A 83 -9.51 6.84 14.78
CA PRO A 83 -10.20 6.09 15.81
C PRO A 83 -10.72 4.79 15.20
N GLY A 84 -10.60 3.68 15.94
CA GLY A 84 -10.86 2.33 15.44
C GLY A 84 -12.18 2.22 14.66
N GLU A 85 -12.08 1.62 13.48
CA GLU A 85 -13.18 0.83 12.90
C GLU A 85 -13.44 -0.40 13.77
#